data_AF-A0A0D2JQX8-F1
#
_entry.id   AF-A0A0D2JQX8-F1
#
_cell.length_a   1.000
_cell.length_b   1.000
_cell.length_c   1.000
_cell.angle_alpha   90.00
_cell.angle_beta   90.00
_cell.angle_gamma   90.00
#
_symmetry.space_group_name_H-M   'P 1'
#
loop_
_entity.id
_entity.type
_entity.pdbx_description
1 polymer ?
#
loop_
_entity_poly.entity_id
_entity_poly.type
_entity_poly.pdbx_seq_one_letter_code
_entity_poly.pdbx_strand_id
1 'polypeptide(L)'
;MSAAAAELERPAAPAAPAAVDKPAAEPEQEVLEVVDDGCVVIGRELRGEIHRRGLLHRAVYVWVFDQAGRLLLQRRSWDKKIGPGQWDLSAAEHLSV
;
A
#
# COMPACT_ATOMS: atom_id res chain seq x y z
N MET A 1 -33.70 10.10 9.93
CA MET A 1 -32.48 10.54 10.63
C MET A 1 -31.38 10.64 9.59
N SER A 2 -31.04 11.86 9.16
CA SER A 2 -29.93 12.11 8.24
C SER A 2 -28.67 12.27 9.09
N ALA A 3 -27.70 11.37 8.94
CA ALA A 3 -26.38 11.57 9.51
C ALA A 3 -25.68 12.62 8.64
N ALA A 4 -25.47 13.81 9.19
CA ALA A 4 -24.57 14.77 8.61
C ALA A 4 -23.18 14.13 8.55
N ALA A 5 -22.65 13.93 7.34
CA ALA A 5 -21.23 13.66 7.17
C ALA A 5 -20.50 14.90 7.66
N ALA A 6 -19.99 14.87 8.90
CA ALA A 6 -19.09 15.89 9.37
C ALA A 6 -17.92 15.94 8.39
N GLU A 7 -17.72 17.10 7.74
CA GLU A 7 -16.50 17.36 6.98
C GLU A 7 -15.34 17.23 7.96
N LEU A 8 -14.66 16.09 7.92
CA LEU A 8 -13.46 15.87 8.70
C LEU A 8 -12.40 16.79 8.09
N GLU A 9 -12.04 17.87 8.79
CA GLU A 9 -10.93 18.73 8.37
C GLU A 9 -9.73 17.85 8.04
N ARG A 10 -9.20 17.99 6.82
CA ARG A 10 -8.02 17.24 6.40
C ARG A 10 -6.84 17.77 7.21
N PRO A 11 -6.27 17.00 8.16
CA PRO A 11 -5.11 17.47 8.89
C PRO A 11 -3.98 17.71 7.89
N ALA A 12 -3.20 18.77 8.12
CA ALA A 12 -2.01 19.05 7.31
C ALA A 12 -1.12 17.80 7.30
N ALA A 13 -0.65 17.40 6.10
CA ALA A 13 0.33 16.34 6.00
C ALA A 13 1.59 16.79 6.77
N PRO A 14 2.11 15.98 7.70
CA PRO A 14 3.30 16.39 8.42
C PRO A 14 4.49 16.43 7.47
N ALA A 15 5.41 17.34 7.77
CA ALA A 15 6.68 17.46 7.07
C ALA A 15 7.45 16.12 7.13
N ALA A 16 8.18 15.82 6.07
CA ALA A 16 9.09 14.69 6.07
C ALA A 16 10.12 14.83 7.21
N PRO A 17 10.46 13.74 7.93
CA PRO A 17 11.51 13.76 8.92
C PRO A 17 12.86 14.05 8.25
N ALA A 18 13.82 14.57 9.03
CA ALA A 18 15.22 14.60 8.61
C ALA A 18 15.66 13.18 8.20
N ALA A 19 16.45 13.05 7.13
CA ALA A 19 16.85 11.78 6.56
C ALA A 19 17.35 10.81 7.64
N VAL A 20 16.64 9.69 7.82
CA VAL A 20 17.01 8.61 8.74
C VAL A 20 17.79 7.57 7.93
N ASP A 21 18.78 6.94 8.55
CA ASP A 21 19.61 5.91 7.91
C ASP A 21 18.72 4.79 7.36
N LYS A 22 18.87 4.50 6.06
CA LYS A 22 17.86 3.85 5.22
C LYS A 22 17.76 2.35 5.52
N PRO A 23 16.66 1.81 6.08
CA PRO A 23 16.45 0.37 6.07
C PRO A 23 16.19 -0.11 4.63
N ALA A 24 16.48 -1.39 4.39
CA ALA A 24 16.45 -1.99 3.06
C ALA A 24 15.12 -1.70 2.32
N ALA A 25 15.26 -1.34 1.04
CA ALA A 25 14.14 -1.11 0.13
C ALA A 25 13.20 -2.32 0.08
N GLU A 26 11.96 -2.07 -0.34
CA GLU A 26 11.00 -3.09 -0.77
C GLU A 26 11.71 -4.23 -1.52
N PRO A 27 11.43 -5.52 -1.23
CA PRO A 27 12.15 -6.63 -1.82
C PRO A 27 11.89 -6.71 -3.32
N GLU A 28 12.71 -6.02 -4.12
CA GLU A 28 12.58 -6.04 -5.58
C GLU A 28 12.78 -7.45 -6.17
N GLN A 29 13.43 -8.33 -5.39
CA GLN A 29 13.70 -9.73 -5.71
C GLN A 29 12.58 -10.69 -5.30
N GLU A 30 11.50 -10.20 -4.68
CA GLU A 30 10.32 -11.01 -4.38
C GLU A 30 9.68 -11.53 -5.67
N VAL A 31 9.41 -12.83 -5.77
CA VAL A 31 8.70 -13.41 -6.91
C VAL A 31 7.21 -13.35 -6.65
N LEU A 32 6.46 -12.77 -7.59
CA LEU A 32 5.00 -12.69 -7.55
C LEU A 32 4.40 -13.37 -8.78
N GLU A 33 3.13 -13.72 -8.69
CA GLU A 33 2.36 -14.17 -9.85
C GLU A 33 1.88 -13.00 -10.70
N VAL A 34 2.04 -13.15 -12.02
CA VAL A 34 1.47 -12.27 -13.03
C VAL A 34 0.11 -12.82 -13.43
N VAL A 35 -0.90 -11.96 -13.44
CA VAL A 35 -2.27 -12.32 -13.82
C VAL A 35 -2.72 -11.57 -15.07
N ASP A 36 -3.77 -12.06 -15.71
CA ASP A 36 -4.52 -11.31 -16.72
C ASP A 36 -5.68 -10.50 -16.08
N ASP A 37 -6.49 -9.85 -16.91
CA ASP A 37 -7.67 -9.08 -16.45
C ASP A 37 -8.74 -9.95 -15.78
N GLY A 38 -8.73 -11.27 -16.02
CA GLY A 38 -9.59 -12.26 -15.38
C GLY A 38 -9.05 -12.74 -14.03
N CYS A 39 -7.93 -12.18 -13.55
CA CYS A 39 -7.21 -12.64 -12.36
C CYS A 39 -6.72 -14.10 -12.49
N VAL A 40 -6.55 -14.59 -13.72
CA VAL A 40 -5.97 -15.92 -13.98
C VAL A 40 -4.46 -15.78 -14.02
N VAL A 41 -3.74 -16.70 -13.35
CA VAL A 41 -2.27 -16.71 -13.35
C VAL A 41 -1.75 -17.09 -14.73
N ILE A 42 -0.96 -16.20 -15.33
CA ILE A 42 -0.34 -16.39 -16.66
C ILE A 42 1.19 -16.48 -16.59
N GLY A 43 1.78 -16.29 -15.41
CA GLY A 43 3.22 -16.39 -15.22
C GLY A 43 3.68 -15.97 -13.83
N ARG A 44 5.00 -15.83 -13.67
CA ARG A 44 5.66 -15.34 -12.46
C ARG A 44 6.80 -14.43 -12.86
N GLU A 45 7.05 -13.41 -12.05
CA GLU A 45 8.08 -12.42 -12.33
C GLU A 45 8.53 -11.75 -11.02
N LEU A 46 9.71 -11.15 -11.02
CA LEU A 46 10.18 -10.35 -9.90
C LEU A 46 9.29 -9.13 -9.71
N ARG A 47 8.99 -8.79 -8.46
CA ARG A 47 8.21 -7.60 -8.08
C ARG A 47 8.74 -6.33 -8.73
N GLY A 48 10.06 -6.15 -8.74
CA GLY A 48 10.70 -5.01 -9.39
C GLY A 48 10.34 -4.92 -10.87
N GLU A 49 10.34 -6.05 -11.58
CA GLU A 49 10.02 -6.15 -13.00
C GLU A 49 8.52 -5.98 -13.28
N ILE A 50 7.66 -6.53 -12.41
CA ILE A 50 6.21 -6.35 -12.45
C ILE A 50 5.85 -4.87 -12.36
N HIS A 51 6.38 -4.16 -11.36
CA HIS A 51 6.12 -2.72 -11.19
C HIS A 51 6.76 -1.88 -12.30
N ARG A 52 7.93 -2.27 -12.82
CA ARG A 52 8.60 -1.58 -13.94
C ARG A 52 7.81 -1.69 -15.25
N ARG A 53 7.21 -2.86 -15.52
CA ARG A 53 6.50 -3.15 -16.77
C ARG A 53 5.00 -2.89 -16.68
N GLY A 54 4.47 -2.61 -15.49
CA GLY A 54 3.03 -2.42 -15.27
C GLY A 54 2.23 -3.72 -15.41
N LEU A 55 2.83 -4.87 -15.04
CA LEU A 55 2.14 -6.17 -15.09
C LEU A 55 1.11 -6.28 -13.96
N LEU A 56 -0.04 -6.89 -14.26
CA LEU A 56 -1.05 -7.18 -13.26
C LEU A 56 -0.56 -8.30 -12.34
N HIS A 57 -0.81 -8.13 -11.05
CA HIS A 57 -0.41 -9.06 -10.00
C HIS A 57 -1.39 -8.92 -8.84
N ARG A 58 -1.45 -9.94 -7.98
CA ARG A 58 -2.41 -9.99 -6.87
C ARG A 58 -1.88 -9.24 -5.66
N ALA A 59 -2.78 -8.55 -4.96
CA ALA A 59 -2.49 -7.86 -3.71
C ALA A 59 -3.66 -8.07 -2.73
N VAL A 60 -3.36 -7.99 -1.44
CA VAL A 60 -4.33 -8.00 -0.35
C VAL A 60 -4.35 -6.63 0.30
N TYR A 61 -5.56 -6.16 0.58
CA TYR A 61 -5.84 -4.91 1.27
C TYR A 61 -6.62 -5.22 2.55
N VAL A 62 -6.15 -4.71 3.69
CA VAL A 62 -6.75 -4.96 5.01
C VAL A 62 -7.25 -3.64 5.60
N TRP A 63 -8.47 -3.68 6.15
CA TRP A 63 -9.04 -2.61 6.97
C TRP A 63 -9.20 -3.10 8.42
N VAL A 64 -8.62 -2.35 9.34
CA VAL A 64 -8.66 -2.63 10.77
C VAL A 64 -9.51 -1.55 11.45
N PHE A 65 -10.55 -2.01 12.16
CA PHE A 65 -11.43 -1.17 12.94
C PHE A 65 -11.24 -1.46 14.43
N ASP A 66 -11.31 -0.43 15.26
CA ASP A 66 -11.41 -0.62 16.70
C ASP A 66 -12.86 -0.91 17.15
N GLN A 67 -13.06 -1.16 18.43
CA GLN A 67 -14.39 -1.45 19.00
C GLN A 67 -15.38 -0.28 18.88
N ALA A 68 -14.90 0.94 18.64
CA ALA A 68 -15.72 2.13 18.40
C ALA A 68 -16.03 2.34 16.91
N GLY A 69 -15.58 1.44 16.02
CA GLY A 69 -15.80 1.53 14.58
C GLY A 69 -14.89 2.53 13.86
N ARG A 70 -13.80 3.01 14.49
CA ARG A 70 -12.84 3.90 13.85
C ARG A 70 -11.86 3.10 13.00
N LEU A 71 -11.58 3.58 11.79
CA LEU A 71 -10.62 2.96 10.87
C LEU A 71 -9.18 3.37 11.21
N LEU A 72 -8.29 2.39 11.31
CA LEU A 72 -6.85 2.64 11.37
C LEU A 72 -6.33 2.91 9.95
N LEU A 73 -5.83 4.11 9.69
CA LEU A 73 -5.09 4.43 8.47
C LEU A 73 -3.59 4.42 8.76
N GLN A 74 -2.80 3.88 7.83
CA GLN A 74 -1.35 3.98 7.92
C GLN A 74 -0.87 5.23 7.19
N ARG A 75 0.15 5.90 7.72
CA ARG A 75 0.94 6.84 6.92
C ARG A 75 2.21 6.12 6.49
N ARG A 76 2.40 6.00 5.18
CA ARG A 76 3.52 5.26 4.59
C ARG A 76 4.84 5.93 4.98
N SER A 77 5.87 5.11 5.20
CA SER A 77 7.23 5.62 5.37
C SER A 77 7.62 6.49 4.17
N TRP A 78 8.41 7.53 4.43
CA TRP A 78 9.02 8.36 3.39
C TRP A 78 10.01 7.60 2.52
N ASP A 79 10.46 6.41 2.97
CA ASP A 79 11.38 5.54 2.25
C ASP A 79 10.71 4.63 1.23
N LYS A 80 9.37 4.61 1.18
CA LYS A 80 8.63 3.80 0.22
C LYS A 80 8.89 4.33 -1.21
N LYS A 81 9.28 3.43 -2.13
CA LYS A 81 9.47 3.75 -3.56
C LYS A 81 8.22 4.35 -4.19
N ILE A 82 7.05 3.82 -3.83
CA ILE A 82 5.74 4.27 -4.29
C ILE A 82 4.96 4.82 -3.10
N GLY A 83 4.42 6.02 -3.29
CA GLY A 83 3.58 6.72 -2.31
C GLY A 83 4.25 7.06 -0.97
N PRO A 84 5.48 7.63 -0.95
CA PRO A 84 6.12 8.02 0.31
C PRO A 84 5.30 9.09 1.05
N GLY A 85 5.14 8.95 2.36
CA GLY A 85 4.45 9.92 3.22
C GLY A 85 2.92 10.00 3.03
N GLN A 86 2.35 9.27 2.07
CA GLN A 86 0.92 9.27 1.80
C GLN A 86 0.15 8.44 2.84
N TRP A 87 -1.12 8.79 3.05
CA TRP A 87 -2.07 7.94 3.77
C TRP A 87 -2.47 6.75 2.90
N ASP A 88 -2.56 5.58 3.52
CA ASP A 88 -2.89 4.31 2.88
C ASP A 88 -3.80 3.50 3.83
N LEU A 89 -4.33 2.38 3.34
CA LEU A 89 -5.17 1.47 4.11
C LEU A 89 -4.39 0.87 5.29
N SER A 90 -5.07 0.22 6.25
CA SER A 90 -4.41 -0.28 7.47
C SER A 90 -3.20 -1.16 7.19
N ALA A 91 -3.30 -2.05 6.20
CA ALA A 91 -2.17 -2.76 5.61
C ALA A 91 -2.48 -3.14 4.15
N ALA A 92 -1.44 -3.20 3.32
CA ALA A 92 -1.52 -3.65 1.94
C ALA A 92 -0.22 -4.38 1.57
N GLU A 93 -0.32 -5.58 1.00
CA GLU A 93 0.83 -6.38 0.59
C GLU A 93 0.54 -7.25 -0.63
N HIS A 94 1.60 -7.77 -1.26
CA HIS A 94 1.49 -8.70 -2.39
C HIS A 94 1.39 -10.16 -1.91
N LEU A 95 0.95 -11.06 -2.81
CA LEU A 95 1.02 -12.50 -2.57
C LEU A 95 2.31 -13.05 -3.16
N SER A 96 3.31 -13.29 -2.31
CA SER A 96 4.53 -14.00 -2.68
C SER A 96 4.25 -15.49 -2.95
N VAL A 97 5.06 -16.11 -3.81
CA VAL A 97 4.97 -17.54 -4.17
C VAL A 97 6.28 -18.28 -3.97
#